data_AF-A0A0M0H3D0-F1
#
_entry.id   AF-A0A0M0H3D0-F1
#
_cell.length_a   1.000
_cell.length_b   1.000
_cell.length_c   1.000
_cell.angle_alpha   90.00
_cell.angle_beta   90.00
_cell.angle_gamma   90.00
#
_symmetry.space_group_name_H-M   'P 1'
#
loop_
_entity.id
_entity.type
_entity.pdbx_description
1 polymer ?
#
loop_
_entity_poly.entity_id
_entity_poly.type
_entity_poly.pdbx_seq_one_letter_code
_entity_poly.pdbx_strand_id
1 'polypeptide(L)' 'MIKDYFPLLFQATQKNTQELSKILLRLFNLLQRNGRKSHRYKKKTAFDILGVVYEYTMNHGNAA' A
#
# COMPACT_ATOMS: atom_id res chain seq x y z
N MET A 1 14.48 -22.30 -25.89
CA MET A 1 13.31 -21.61 -26.50
C MET A 1 12.92 -20.44 -25.62
N ILE A 2 12.23 -19.41 -26.13
CA ILE A 2 11.81 -18.25 -25.31
C ILE A 2 11.03 -18.64 -24.03
N LYS A 3 10.41 -19.83 -24.03
CA LYS A 3 9.70 -20.43 -22.90
C LYS A 3 10.57 -20.64 -21.65
N ASP A 4 11.87 -20.83 -21.81
CA ASP A 4 12.80 -21.13 -20.71
C ASP A 4 13.16 -19.88 -19.89
N TYR A 5 12.84 -18.68 -20.41
CA TYR A 5 13.11 -17.41 -19.74
C TYR A 5 11.98 -16.95 -18.81
N PHE A 6 10.75 -17.48 -18.95
CA PHE A 6 9.63 -17.10 -18.06
C PHE A 6 9.87 -17.50 -16.59
N PRO A 7 10.41 -18.69 -16.28
CA PRO A 7 10.76 -19.04 -14.90
C PRO A 7 11.84 -18.13 -14.31
N LEU A 8 12.85 -17.76 -15.12
CA LEU A 8 13.92 -16.85 -14.70
C LEU A 8 13.39 -15.44 -14.42
N LEU A 9 12.47 -14.95 -15.26
CA LEU A 9 11.79 -13.67 -15.05
C LEU A 9 10.94 -13.69 -13.77
N PHE A 10 10.15 -14.74 -13.56
CA PHE A 10 9.32 -14.90 -12.37
C PHE A 10 10.18 -14.97 -11.09
N GLN A 11 11.29 -15.70 -11.13
CA GLN A 11 12.24 -15.78 -10.02
C GLN A 11 12.92 -14.43 -9.74
N ALA A 12 13.31 -13.70 -10.79
CA ALA A 12 13.88 -12.35 -10.66
C ALA A 12 12.88 -11.37 -10.04
N THR A 13 11.59 -11.43 -10.44
CA THR A 13 10.53 -10.65 -9.82
C THR A 13 10.27 -11.08 -8.37
N GLN A 14 10.29 -12.38 -8.08
CA GLN A 14 10.04 -12.90 -6.73
C GLN A 14 11.14 -12.47 -5.75
N LYS A 15 12.40 -12.50 -6.17
CA LYS A 15 13.56 -12.17 -5.34
C LYS A 15 13.44 -10.77 -4.72
N ASN A 16 12.96 -9.79 -5.49
CA ASN A 16 12.73 -8.44 -4.98
C ASN A 16 11.41 -8.31 -4.20
N THR A 17 10.37 -9.08 -4.55
CA THR A 17 9.09 -9.06 -3.82
C THR A 17 9.19 -9.60 -2.40
N GLN A 18 10.09 -10.53 -2.10
CA GLN A 18 10.26 -11.05 -0.73
C GLN A 18 10.79 -9.97 0.22
N GLU A 19 11.81 -9.22 -0.19
CA GLU A 19 12.34 -8.10 0.59
C GLU A 19 11.31 -6.97 0.71
N LEU A 20 10.61 -6.65 -0.38
CA LEU A 20 9.51 -5.67 -0.35
C LEU A 20 8.38 -6.11 0.59
N SER A 21 8.01 -7.39 0.58
CA SER A 21 7.00 -7.95 1.50
C SER A 21 7.44 -7.88 2.95
N LYS A 22 8.72 -8.14 3.26
CA LYS A 22 9.27 -7.98 4.61
C LYS A 22 9.18 -6.52 5.08
N ILE A 23 9.51 -5.56 4.20
CA ILE A 23 9.42 -4.13 4.49
C ILE A 23 7.96 -3.73 4.74
N LEU A 24 7.03 -4.13 3.87
CA LEU A 24 5.60 -3.83 4.01
C LEU A 24 5.01 -4.44 5.29
N LEU A 25 5.35 -5.68 5.62
CA LEU A 25 4.89 -6.34 6.85
C LEU A 25 5.43 -5.63 8.10
N ARG A 26 6.69 -5.20 8.07
CA ARG A 26 7.29 -4.42 9.16
C ARG A 26 6.61 -3.07 9.30
N LEU A 27 6.32 -2.39 8.20
CA LEU A 27 5.58 -1.13 8.18
C LEU A 27 4.17 -1.30 8.76
N PHE A 28 3.46 -2.34 8.36
CA PHE A 28 2.14 -2.67 8.88
C PHE A 28 2.16 -2.90 10.40
N ASN A 29 3.12 -3.68 10.91
CA ASN A 29 3.27 -3.92 12.35
C ASN A 29 3.58 -2.63 13.13
N LEU A 30 4.41 -1.75 12.57
CA LEU A 30 4.68 -0.43 13.15
C LEU A 30 3.43 0.45 13.14
N LEU A 31 2.65 0.45 12.06
CA LEU A 31 1.39 1.18 11.95
C LEU A 31 0.34 0.64 12.91
N GLN A 32 0.25 -0.68 13.13
CA GLN A 32 -0.66 -1.24 14.13
C GLN A 32 -0.28 -0.81 15.56
N ARG A 33 1.02 -0.91 15.90
CA ARG A 33 1.54 -0.53 17.23
C ARG A 33 1.37 0.97 17.49
N ASN A 34 1.65 1.81 16.48
CA ASN A 34 1.62 3.26 16.61
C ASN A 34 0.25 3.87 16.27
N GLY A 35 -0.63 3.16 15.56
CA GLY A 35 -1.96 3.64 15.17
C GLY A 35 -2.91 3.79 16.36
N ARG A 36 -2.70 3.01 17.43
CA ARG A 36 -3.36 3.25 18.73
C ARG A 36 -2.94 4.57 19.36
N LYS A 37 -1.68 5.01 19.16
CA LYS A 37 -1.16 6.30 19.63
C LYS A 37 -1.50 7.46 18.70
N SER A 38 -1.63 7.22 17.40
CA SER A 38 -2.06 8.24 16.42
C SER A 38 -3.52 8.64 16.55
N HIS A 39 -4.31 7.91 17.35
CA HIS A 39 -5.67 8.32 17.72
C HIS A 39 -5.71 9.71 18.37
N ARG A 40 -4.60 10.19 18.95
CA ARG A 40 -4.54 11.45 19.70
C ARG A 40 -4.59 12.73 18.86
N TYR A 41 -4.33 12.68 17.54
CA TYR A 41 -4.39 13.86 16.66
C TYR A 41 -4.84 13.43 15.26
N LYS A 42 -5.92 14.04 14.74
CA LYS A 42 -6.46 13.94 13.35
C LYS A 42 -5.81 12.81 12.53
N LYS A 43 -6.43 11.62 12.50
CA LYS A 43 -5.89 10.46 11.78
C LYS A 43 -5.74 10.77 10.30
N LYS A 44 -4.49 10.94 9.86
CA LYS A 44 -4.10 10.81 8.45
C LYS A 44 -4.17 9.34 8.07
N THR A 45 -4.89 9.03 7.01
CA THR A 45 -4.93 7.70 6.39
C THR A 45 -3.55 7.36 5.81
N ALA A 46 -3.32 6.09 5.45
CA ALA A 46 -2.10 5.70 4.75
C ALA A 46 -1.90 6.53 3.48
N PHE A 47 -2.98 6.92 2.79
CA PHE A 47 -2.94 7.76 1.60
C PHE A 47 -2.54 9.20 1.90
N ASP A 48 -3.02 9.76 3.01
CA ASP A 48 -2.61 11.10 3.49
C ASP A 48 -1.12 11.15 3.88
N ILE A 49 -0.56 10.02 4.34
CA ILE A 49 0.87 9.89 4.64
C ILE A 49 1.69 9.73 3.35
N LEU A 50 1.14 8.99 2.38
CA LEU A 50 1.77 8.74 1.07
C LEU A 50 1.57 9.89 0.08
N GLY A 51 0.82 10.94 0.43
CA GLY A 51 0.54 12.09 -0.45
C GLY A 51 -0.38 11.76 -1.63
N VAL A 52 -1.13 10.65 -1.56
CA VAL A 52 -2.05 10.22 -2.60
C VAL A 52 -3.35 11.00 -2.47
N VAL A 53 -3.62 11.88 -3.44
CA VAL A 53 -4.87 12.65 -3.54
C VAL A 53 -5.89 11.83 -4.33
N TYR A 54 -7.04 11.54 -3.73
CA TYR A 54 -8.18 10.97 -4.46
C TYR A 54 -9.00 12.10 -5.08
N GLU A 55 -9.15 12.09 -6.41
CA GLU A 55 -10.25 12.82 -7.06
C GLU A 55 -11.55 12.07 -6.75
N TYR A 56 -12.14 12.35 -5.60
CA TYR A 56 -13.49 11.86 -5.32
C TYR A 56 -14.49 12.82 -5.96
N THR A 57 -15.00 12.46 -7.15
CA THR A 57 -16.18 13.12 -7.71
C THR A 57 -17.37 12.74 -6.83
N MET A 58 -17.74 13.60 -5.88
CA MET A 58 -19.05 13.54 -5.23
C MET A 58 -20.09 13.77 -6.31
N ASN A 59 -20.61 12.71 -6.93
CA ASN A 59 -21.82 12.83 -7.71
C ASN A 59 -22.93 13.13 -6.70
N HIS A 60 -23.18 14.42 -6.46
CA HIS A 60 -24.31 14.87 -5.66
C HIS A 60 -25.55 14.44 -6.44
N GLY A 61 -26.03 13.23 -6.15
CA GLY A 61 -27.36 12.83 -6.54
C GLY A 61 -28.29 13.91 -5.97
N ASN A 62 -28.91 14.67 -6.86
CA ASN A 62 -29.85 15.73 -6.53
C ASN A 62 -30.81 15.22 -5.45
N ALA A 63 -30.67 15.74 -4.23
CA ALA A 63 -31.72 15.64 -3.24
C ALA A 63 -32.88 16.50 -3.76
N ALA A 64 -33.93 15.83 -4.24
CA ALA A 64 -35.24 16.41 -4.50
C ALA A 64 -36.12 16.27 -3.25
#